data_AF-A0A8J8KMJ5-F1
#
_entry.id   AF-A0A8J8KMJ5-F1
#
_cell.length_a   1.000
_cell.length_b   1.000
_cell.length_c   1.000
_cell.angle_alpha   90.00
_cell.angle_beta   90.00
_cell.angle_gamma   90.00
#
_symmetry.space_group_name_H-M   'P 1'
#
loop_
_entity.id
_entity.type
_entity.pdbx_description
1 polymer ?
#
loop_
_entity_poly.entity_id
_entity_poly.type
_entity_poly.pdbx_seq_one_letter_code
_entity_poly.pdbx_strand_id
1 'polypeptide(L)'
;MAAEETKVDPARVSRLASATLDLATALSDAWRKHGPLLTPATPRTAPRRAAEAAAAQADLAVRRIAEVMAADADRLWQTAFAYEAADDRAAWRMGTPGRRS
;
A
#
# COMPACT_ATOMS: atom_id res chain seq x y z
N MET A 1 5.68 -32.11 17.33
CA MET A 1 5.39 -31.59 15.98
C MET A 1 6.09 -30.24 15.86
N ALA A 2 7.20 -30.17 15.10
CA ALA A 2 7.77 -28.89 14.75
C ALA A 2 6.80 -28.21 13.77
N ALA A 3 6.38 -26.98 14.07
CA ALA A 3 5.61 -26.19 13.12
C ALA A 3 6.46 -26.01 11.86
N GLU A 4 5.90 -26.34 10.70
CA GLU A 4 6.53 -26.11 9.42
C GLU A 4 6.65 -24.60 9.21
N GLU A 5 7.81 -24.05 9.53
CA GLU A 5 8.06 -22.61 9.49
C GLU A 5 8.11 -22.20 8.01
N THR A 6 7.00 -21.66 7.51
CA THR A 6 6.93 -21.21 6.12
C THR A 6 7.79 -19.96 5.98
N LYS A 7 8.94 -20.09 5.32
CA LYS A 7 9.84 -18.98 5.06
C LYS A 7 9.13 -17.92 4.21
N VAL A 8 9.01 -16.70 4.73
CA VAL A 8 8.51 -15.56 3.96
C VAL A 8 9.59 -15.15 2.95
N ASP A 9 9.20 -14.99 1.69
CA ASP A 9 10.06 -14.51 0.59
C ASP A 9 10.04 -12.97 0.57
N PRO A 10 11.11 -12.27 1.00
CA PRO A 10 11.14 -10.82 1.08
C PRO A 10 10.86 -10.16 -0.27
N ALA A 11 11.34 -10.75 -1.37
CA ALA A 11 11.15 -10.21 -2.71
C ALA A 11 9.66 -10.26 -3.13
N ARG A 12 8.90 -11.27 -2.69
CA ARG A 12 7.44 -11.29 -2.91
C ARG A 12 6.74 -10.20 -2.11
N VAL A 13 7.14 -9.98 -0.87
CA VAL A 13 6.55 -8.93 -0.01
C VAL A 13 6.84 -7.55 -0.58
N SER A 14 8.07 -7.29 -1.04
CA SER A 14 8.44 -6.04 -1.72
C SER A 14 7.64 -5.82 -3.01
N ARG A 15 7.44 -6.87 -3.83
CA ARG A 15 6.59 -6.77 -5.03
C ARG A 15 5.14 -6.44 -4.68
N LEU A 16 4.59 -7.02 -3.61
CA LEU A 16 3.25 -6.70 -3.13
C LEU A 16 3.17 -5.24 -2.64
N ALA A 17 4.20 -4.76 -1.96
CA ALA A 17 4.31 -3.37 -1.53
C ALA A 17 4.26 -2.40 -2.72
N SER A 18 5.08 -2.65 -3.75
CA SER A 18 5.05 -1.88 -5.00
C SER A 18 3.68 -1.90 -5.67
N ALA A 19 3.09 -3.08 -5.83
CA ALA A 19 1.76 -3.21 -6.45
C ALA A 19 0.67 -2.44 -5.66
N THR A 20 0.77 -2.42 -4.33
CA THR A 20 -0.16 -1.69 -3.46
C THR A 20 -0.02 -0.18 -3.65
N LEU A 21 1.22 0.32 -3.75
CA LEU A 21 1.49 1.73 -4.01
C LEU A 21 1.06 2.17 -5.42
N ASP A 22 1.28 1.30 -6.42
CA ASP A 22 0.83 1.55 -7.79
C ASP A 22 -0.69 1.65 -7.86
N LEU A 23 -1.42 0.77 -7.16
CA LEU A 23 -2.87 0.83 -7.07
C LEU A 23 -3.35 2.10 -6.35
N ALA A 24 -2.69 2.53 -5.27
CA ALA A 24 -3.02 3.77 -4.56
C ALA A 24 -2.87 5.00 -5.48
N THR A 25 -1.80 5.01 -6.29
CA THR A 25 -1.53 6.05 -7.30
C THR A 25 -2.60 6.03 -8.39
N ALA A 26 -2.87 4.85 -8.97
CA ALA A 26 -3.87 4.68 -10.02
C ALA A 26 -5.28 5.08 -9.56
N LEU A 27 -5.66 4.76 -8.32
CA LEU A 27 -6.93 5.17 -7.73
C LEU A 27 -7.03 6.70 -7.62
N SER A 28 -5.98 7.34 -7.11
CA SER A 28 -5.91 8.80 -6.95
C SER A 28 -5.99 9.52 -8.31
N ASP A 29 -5.30 8.99 -9.31
CA ASP A 29 -5.28 9.54 -10.67
C ASP A 29 -6.63 9.34 -11.39
N ALA A 30 -7.23 8.16 -11.26
CA ALA A 30 -8.56 7.89 -11.79
C ALA A 30 -9.60 8.84 -11.20
N TRP A 31 -9.54 9.09 -9.90
CA TRP A 31 -10.43 10.04 -9.25
C TRP A 31 -10.19 11.48 -9.70
N ARG A 32 -8.93 11.91 -9.81
CA ARG A 32 -8.60 13.25 -10.33
C ARG A 32 -9.14 13.47 -11.75
N LYS A 33 -9.07 12.43 -12.58
CA LYS A 33 -9.54 12.47 -13.97
C LYS A 33 -11.07 12.43 -14.10
N HIS A 34 -11.76 11.65 -13.27
CA HIS A 34 -13.17 11.34 -13.46
C HIS A 34 -14.11 11.93 -12.41
N GLY A 35 -13.62 12.27 -11.22
CA GLY A 35 -14.39 12.88 -10.14
C GLY A 35 -15.14 14.15 -10.55
N PRO A 36 -14.53 15.08 -11.33
CA PRO A 36 -15.23 16.27 -11.83
C PRO A 36 -16.45 15.97 -12.72
N LEU A 37 -16.49 14.80 -13.38
CA LEU A 37 -17.59 14.40 -14.27
C LEU A 37 -18.86 14.03 -13.49
N LEU A 38 -18.77 13.86 -12.16
CA LEU A 38 -19.92 13.55 -11.30
C LEU A 38 -20.82 14.78 -11.03
N THR A 39 -20.36 15.99 -11.40
CA THR A 39 -21.13 17.22 -11.18
C THR A 39 -21.87 17.64 -12.46
N PRO A 40 -23.21 17.72 -12.46
CA PRO A 40 -23.97 18.16 -13.63
C PRO A 40 -23.58 19.56 -14.10
N ALA A 41 -23.45 19.75 -15.42
CA ALA A 41 -23.13 21.04 -16.05
C ALA A 41 -24.32 22.04 -16.04
N THR A 42 -25.35 21.79 -15.24
CA THR A 42 -26.56 22.62 -15.15
C THR A 42 -26.32 23.85 -14.25
N PRO A 43 -27.21 24.87 -14.28
CA PRO A 43 -27.16 26.00 -13.36
C PRO A 43 -27.13 25.55 -11.89
N ARG A 44 -26.66 26.42 -10.98
CA ARG A 44 -26.56 26.20 -9.51
C ARG A 44 -27.92 25.96 -8.82
N THR A 45 -28.53 24.86 -9.20
CA THR A 45 -29.79 24.32 -8.69
C THR A 45 -29.51 23.40 -7.51
N ALA A 46 -30.54 23.07 -6.73
CA ALA A 46 -30.41 22.14 -5.61
C ALA A 46 -29.77 20.78 -6.00
N PRO A 47 -30.13 20.15 -7.14
CA PRO A 47 -29.46 18.92 -7.60
C PRO A 47 -27.96 19.08 -7.82
N ARG A 48 -27.52 20.22 -8.37
CA ARG A 48 -26.09 20.49 -8.55
C ARG A 48 -25.34 20.61 -7.22
N ARG A 49 -25.91 21.32 -6.24
CA ARG A 49 -25.29 21.43 -4.90
C ARG A 49 -25.19 20.07 -4.21
N ALA A 50 -26.21 19.23 -4.35
CA ALA A 50 -26.18 17.87 -3.83
C ALA A 50 -25.08 17.02 -4.50
N ALA A 51 -24.91 17.14 -5.82
CA ALA A 51 -23.83 16.47 -6.54
C ALA A 51 -22.44 17.00 -6.15
N GLU A 52 -22.26 18.32 -5.98
CA GLU A 52 -21.01 18.92 -5.49
C GLU A 52 -20.66 18.42 -4.08
N ALA A 53 -21.65 18.34 -3.18
CA ALA A 53 -21.45 17.81 -1.83
C ALA A 53 -21.09 16.32 -1.85
N ALA A 54 -21.77 15.51 -2.67
CA ALA A 54 -21.47 14.09 -2.84
C ALA A 54 -20.05 13.87 -3.42
N ALA A 55 -19.68 14.66 -4.43
CA ALA A 55 -18.33 14.62 -5.02
C ALA A 55 -17.25 15.01 -4.00
N ALA A 56 -17.50 16.01 -3.15
CA ALA A 56 -16.57 16.40 -2.09
C ALA A 56 -16.39 15.30 -1.03
N GLN A 57 -17.48 14.62 -0.63
CA GLN A 57 -17.40 13.48 0.31
C GLN A 57 -16.66 12.30 -0.32
N ALA A 58 -16.92 12.01 -1.60
CA ALA A 58 -16.22 10.97 -2.32
C ALA A 58 -14.73 11.29 -2.49
N ASP A 59 -14.35 12.56 -2.72
CA ASP A 59 -12.95 12.98 -2.77
C ASP A 59 -12.21 12.70 -1.47
N LEU A 60 -12.82 13.04 -0.33
CA LEU A 60 -12.27 12.72 0.98
C LEU A 60 -12.11 11.21 1.19
N ALA A 61 -13.13 10.43 0.85
CA ALA A 61 -13.10 8.98 1.00
C ALA A 61 -12.01 8.32 0.13
N VAL A 62 -11.91 8.72 -1.14
CA VAL A 62 -10.90 8.18 -2.06
C VAL A 62 -9.49 8.53 -1.60
N ARG A 63 -9.25 9.79 -1.21
CA ARG A 63 -7.94 10.19 -0.65
C ARG A 63 -7.58 9.36 0.57
N ARG A 64 -8.54 9.13 1.46
CA ARG A 64 -8.30 8.33 2.66
C ARG A 64 -7.93 6.88 2.34
N ILE A 65 -8.60 6.28 1.36
CA ILE A 65 -8.27 4.92 0.89
C ILE A 65 -6.85 4.90 0.32
N ALA A 66 -6.50 5.86 -0.54
CA ALA A 66 -5.17 5.94 -1.14
C ALA A 66 -4.07 6.14 -0.07
N GLU A 67 -4.30 6.97 0.94
CA GLU A 67 -3.39 7.15 2.08
C GLU A 67 -3.16 5.85 2.86
N VAL A 68 -4.24 5.10 3.14
CA VAL A 68 -4.14 3.82 3.86
C VAL A 68 -3.35 2.82 3.03
N MET A 69 -3.62 2.72 1.72
CA MET A 69 -2.87 1.84 0.82
C MET A 69 -1.38 2.20 0.75
N ALA A 70 -1.04 3.48 0.69
CA ALA A 70 0.35 3.92 0.74
C ALA A 70 1.03 3.56 2.07
N ALA A 71 0.34 3.76 3.20
CA ALA A 71 0.86 3.37 4.51
C ALA A 71 1.03 1.84 4.64
N ASP A 72 0.15 1.05 4.03
CA ASP A 72 0.27 -0.40 4.01
C ASP A 72 1.44 -0.86 3.12
N ALA A 73 1.68 -0.19 1.98
CA ALA A 73 2.86 -0.41 1.17
C ALA A 73 4.15 -0.16 1.97
N ASP A 74 4.23 0.91 2.75
CA ASP A 74 5.38 1.20 3.62
C ASP A 74 5.59 0.11 4.66
N ARG A 75 4.53 -0.39 5.30
CA ARG A 75 4.61 -1.50 6.28
C ARG A 75 5.08 -2.79 5.62
N LEU A 76 4.63 -3.08 4.40
CA LEU A 76 5.08 -4.25 3.65
C LEU A 76 6.57 -4.14 3.31
N TRP A 77 7.05 -2.97 2.88
CA TRP A 77 8.48 -2.73 2.69
C TRP A 77 9.30 -2.94 3.96
N GLN A 78 8.88 -2.35 5.08
CA GLN A 78 9.53 -2.54 6.38
C GLN A 78 9.58 -4.03 6.77
N THR A 79 8.50 -4.75 6.52
CA THR A 79 8.42 -6.19 6.78
C THR A 79 9.41 -6.96 5.90
N ALA A 80 9.48 -6.66 4.60
CA ALA A 80 10.43 -7.29 3.69
C ALA A 80 11.88 -7.07 4.14
N PHE A 81 12.25 -5.83 4.48
CA PHE A 81 13.58 -5.51 4.99
C PHE A 81 13.90 -6.21 6.31
N ALA A 82 12.91 -6.37 7.20
CA ALA A 82 13.10 -7.10 8.45
C ALA A 82 13.41 -8.58 8.20
N TYR A 83 12.74 -9.22 7.24
CA TYR A 83 13.03 -10.60 6.86
C TYR A 83 14.40 -10.75 6.18
N GLU A 84 14.77 -9.85 5.28
CA GLU A 84 16.09 -9.85 4.65
C GLU A 84 17.21 -9.71 5.69
N ALA A 85 17.08 -8.77 6.62
CA ALA A 85 18.04 -8.61 7.70
C ALA A 85 18.10 -9.82 8.65
N ALA A 86 16.98 -10.51 8.87
CA ALA A 86 16.95 -11.73 9.67
C ALA A 86 17.67 -12.88 8.96
N ASP A 87 17.44 -13.04 7.66
CA ASP A 87 18.11 -14.02 6.81
C ASP A 87 19.63 -13.80 6.78
N ASP A 88 20.08 -12.56 6.60
CA ASP A 88 21.50 -12.19 6.61
C ASP A 88 22.18 -12.52 7.94
N ARG A 89 21.50 -12.22 9.06
CA ARG A 89 22.01 -12.54 10.40
C ARG A 89 22.10 -14.05 10.63
N ALA A 90 21.12 -14.81 10.13
CA ALA A 90 21.14 -16.27 10.21
C ALA A 90 22.29 -16.85 9.37
N ALA A 91 22.47 -16.35 8.14
CA ALA A 91 23.57 -16.75 7.27
C ALA A 91 24.94 -16.44 7.90
N TRP A 92 25.11 -15.27 8.51
CA TRP A 92 26.35 -14.90 9.21
C TRP A 92 26.68 -15.84 10.37
N ARG A 93 25.69 -16.20 11.19
CA ARG A 93 25.84 -17.16 12.31
C ARG A 93 26.16 -18.58 11.83
N MET A 94 25.59 -19.01 10.71
CA MET A 94 25.86 -20.33 10.14
C MET A 94 27.19 -20.39 9.38
N GLY A 95 27.65 -19.25 8.84
CA GLY A 95 28.91 -19.11 8.11
C GLY A 95 30.14 -18.87 9.00
N THR A 96 29.99 -18.71 10.32
CA THR A 96 31.13 -18.67 11.25
C THR A 96 31.42 -20.08 11.76
N PRO A 97 32.41 -20.83 11.22
CA PRO A 97 32.83 -22.07 11.85
C PRO A 97 33.44 -21.69 13.20
N GLY A 98 32.96 -22.35 14.26
CA GLY A 98 33.32 -22.05 15.64
C GLY A 98 34.82 -21.82 15.81
N ARG A 99 35.17 -20.64 16.34
CA ARG A 99 36.47 -20.39 16.95
C ARG A 99 36.56 -21.31 18.16
N ARG A 100 37.05 -22.53 17.94
CA ARG A 100 37.52 -23.41 19.02
C ARG A 100 38.85 -22.81 19.47
N SER A 101 38.82 -22.15 20.61
CA SER A 101 39.99 -21.82 21.43
C SER A 101 39.82 -22.50 22.77
#